data_AF-A0A391PCT6-F1
#
_entry.id   AF-A0A391PCT6-F1
#
_cell.length_a   1.000
_cell.length_b   1.000
_cell.length_c   1.000
_cell.angle_alpha   90.00
_cell.angle_beta   90.00
_cell.angle_gamma   90.00
#
_symmetry.space_group_name_H-M   'P 1'
#
loop_
_entity.id
_entity.type
_entity.pdbx_description
1 polymer ?
#
loop_
_entity_poly.entity_id
_entity_poly.type
_entity_poly.pdbx_seq_one_letter_code
_entity_poly.pdbx_strand_id
1 'polypeptide(L)'
;MGYFTGLIEHRRKEPEDDTVSHLVAAGIGADGDITGVLSILAFTFTMVTGGNDTTTGMLGGSVQLLHRRPDQRRLLVENPDLITESVDELLRLTSPVQGLARTTTRDVTIGDTTIPAGRKALLLYGSGNRDERQYGPNAGELDVTRAPRNILTFSHGAHHCLGAAAARMQSRVALTELLSRIPEFTVDEDNIEWAGGSYVRRPLSVPFTIG
;
A
#
# COMPACT_ATOMS: atom_id res chain seq x y z
N MET A 1 16.24 10.51 14.55
CA MET A 1 17.38 10.93 13.70
C MET A 1 18.71 10.38 14.20
N GLY A 2 19.08 10.52 15.49
CA GLY A 2 20.38 10.05 16.01
C GLY A 2 20.72 8.58 15.71
N TYR A 3 19.72 7.67 15.78
CA TYR A 3 19.91 6.26 15.40
C TYR A 3 20.38 6.08 13.95
N PHE A 4 19.68 6.65 12.98
CA PHE A 4 20.01 6.47 11.56
C PHE A 4 21.33 7.16 11.18
N THR A 5 21.68 8.28 11.81
CA THR A 5 23.01 8.87 11.64
C THR A 5 24.10 7.90 12.11
N GLY A 6 23.93 7.26 13.27
CA GLY A 6 24.85 6.22 13.75
C GLY A 6 24.90 5.00 12.81
N LEU A 7 23.75 4.56 12.29
CA LEU A 7 23.68 3.46 11.33
C LEU A 7 24.41 3.77 10.02
N ILE A 8 24.28 4.99 9.48
CA ILE A 8 25.01 5.41 8.28
C ILE A 8 26.53 5.32 8.51
N GLU A 9 27.02 5.82 9.64
CA GLU A 9 28.44 5.73 9.99
C GLU A 9 28.91 4.28 10.17
N HIS A 10 28.05 3.42 10.71
CA HIS A 10 28.32 1.99 10.84
C HIS A 10 28.40 1.31 9.46
N ARG A 11 27.45 1.56 8.55
CA ARG A 11 27.43 1.00 7.19
C ARG A 11 28.60 1.43 6.30
N ARG A 12 29.28 2.54 6.62
CA ARG A 12 30.54 2.91 5.95
C ARG A 12 31.66 1.91 6.22
N LYS A 13 31.63 1.23 7.37
CA LYS A 13 32.65 0.28 7.80
C LYS A 13 32.19 -1.17 7.60
N GLU A 14 30.92 -1.42 7.88
CA GLU A 14 30.30 -2.75 7.89
C GLU A 14 29.01 -2.72 7.03
N PRO A 15 29.15 -2.69 5.68
CA PRO A 15 28.00 -2.71 4.79
C PRO A 15 27.31 -4.09 4.80
N GLU A 16 25.98 -4.07 4.67
CA GLU A 16 25.13 -5.25 4.46
C GLU A 16 24.34 -5.11 3.13
N ASP A 17 23.32 -5.93 2.92
CA ASP A 17 22.49 -5.94 1.70
C ASP A 17 21.24 -5.02 1.80
N ASP A 18 21.18 -4.15 2.82
CA ASP A 18 20.07 -3.21 3.01
C ASP A 18 20.22 -1.93 2.16
N THR A 19 19.11 -1.21 1.91
CA THR A 19 19.14 -0.03 1.05
C THR A 19 20.02 1.11 1.59
N VAL A 20 20.15 1.26 2.92
CA VAL A 20 21.06 2.26 3.50
C VAL A 20 22.50 1.88 3.20
N SER A 21 22.87 0.61 3.35
CA SER A 21 24.18 0.08 2.97
C SER A 21 24.49 0.37 1.50
N HIS A 22 23.55 0.10 0.58
CA HIS A 22 23.74 0.40 -0.84
C HIS A 22 23.90 1.89 -1.15
N LEU A 23 23.12 2.78 -0.52
CA LEU A 23 23.24 4.23 -0.72
C LEU A 23 24.59 4.76 -0.21
N VAL A 24 25.03 4.29 0.95
CA VAL A 24 26.34 4.63 1.53
C VAL A 24 27.48 4.12 0.64
N ALA A 25 27.41 2.86 0.20
CA ALA A 25 28.42 2.27 -0.69
C ALA A 25 28.50 2.97 -2.06
N ALA A 26 27.39 3.54 -2.53
CA ALA A 26 27.35 4.37 -3.73
C ALA A 26 27.95 5.78 -3.55
N GLY A 27 28.47 6.10 -2.36
CA GLY A 27 29.13 7.38 -2.05
C GLY A 27 28.18 8.50 -1.65
N ILE A 28 26.88 8.23 -1.46
CA ILE A 28 25.94 9.25 -1.01
C ILE A 28 26.30 9.69 0.42
N GLY A 29 26.61 10.97 0.58
CA GLY A 29 27.03 11.54 1.86
C GLY A 29 28.50 11.27 2.22
N ALA A 30 29.35 10.88 1.27
CA ALA A 30 30.80 10.80 1.46
C ALA A 30 31.47 12.18 1.50
N ASP A 31 32.73 12.25 1.93
CA ASP A 31 33.59 13.45 1.85
C ASP A 31 32.99 14.76 2.41
N GLY A 32 32.16 14.64 3.44
CA GLY A 32 31.49 15.79 4.07
C GLY A 32 30.24 16.28 3.34
N ASP A 33 29.70 15.53 2.38
CA ASP A 33 28.42 15.83 1.73
C ASP A 33 27.24 15.67 2.72
N ILE A 34 26.91 16.78 3.38
CA ILE A 34 25.78 16.85 4.32
C ILE A 34 24.45 16.59 3.58
N THR A 35 24.33 17.02 2.33
CA THR A 35 23.07 16.88 1.57
C THR A 35 22.78 15.42 1.26
N GLY A 36 23.80 14.65 0.90
CA GLY A 36 23.72 13.20 0.73
C GLY A 36 23.28 12.50 2.00
N VAL A 37 23.88 12.80 3.15
CA VAL A 37 23.47 12.22 4.44
C VAL A 37 22.01 12.57 4.76
N LEU A 38 21.61 13.83 4.57
CA LEU A 38 20.22 14.26 4.76
C LEU A 38 19.25 13.52 3.84
N SER A 39 19.67 13.21 2.61
CA SER A 39 18.83 12.44 1.66
C SER A 39 18.61 11.00 2.12
N ILE A 40 19.61 10.34 2.70
CA ILE A 40 19.47 8.99 3.28
C ILE A 40 18.53 9.04 4.49
N LEU A 41 18.66 10.04 5.36
CA LEU A 41 17.74 10.22 6.49
C LEU A 41 16.30 10.50 6.05
N ALA A 42 16.11 11.30 5.00
CA ALA A 42 14.79 11.54 4.42
C ALA A 42 14.21 10.26 3.79
N PHE A 43 15.04 9.44 3.16
CA PHE A 43 14.64 8.15 2.63
C PHE A 43 14.19 7.19 3.74
N THR A 44 14.94 7.06 4.84
CA THR A 44 14.53 6.17 5.94
C THR A 44 13.22 6.63 6.58
N PHE A 45 13.01 7.94 6.74
CA PHE A 45 11.73 8.47 7.18
C PHE A 45 10.60 8.13 6.20
N THR A 46 10.84 8.27 4.88
CA THR A 46 9.88 7.92 3.83
C THR A 46 9.48 6.44 3.90
N MET A 47 10.45 5.54 4.14
CA MET A 47 10.18 4.10 4.30
C MET A 47 9.36 3.81 5.57
N VAL A 48 9.67 4.46 6.68
CA VAL A 48 8.90 4.32 7.92
C VAL A 48 7.46 4.81 7.71
N THR A 49 7.26 6.00 7.17
CA THR A 49 5.90 6.52 6.98
C THR A 49 5.13 5.79 5.89
N GLY A 50 5.78 5.46 4.76
CA GLY A 50 5.11 4.88 3.60
C GLY A 50 4.89 3.36 3.67
N GLY A 51 5.68 2.63 4.47
CA GLY A 51 5.65 1.17 4.53
C GLY A 51 4.85 0.57 5.68
N ASN A 52 4.53 1.35 6.71
CA ASN A 52 3.83 0.85 7.91
C ASN A 52 2.31 0.97 7.76
N ASP A 53 1.82 2.20 7.68
CA ASP A 53 0.40 2.51 7.83
C ASP A 53 -0.44 2.02 6.63
N THR A 54 0.15 2.01 5.44
CA THR A 54 -0.42 1.45 4.21
C THR A 54 -0.63 -0.06 4.31
N THR A 55 0.35 -0.80 4.86
CA THR A 55 0.23 -2.24 5.09
C THR A 55 -0.84 -2.53 6.14
N THR A 56 -0.89 -1.75 7.23
CA THR A 56 -1.99 -1.82 8.22
C THR A 56 -3.36 -1.60 7.55
N GLY A 57 -3.46 -0.62 6.64
CA GLY A 57 -4.69 -0.33 5.91
C GLY A 57 -5.13 -1.47 5.00
N MET A 58 -4.19 -2.11 4.31
CA MET A 58 -4.46 -3.30 3.50
C MET A 58 -4.96 -4.45 4.37
N LEU A 59 -4.25 -4.78 5.46
CA LEU A 59 -4.57 -5.94 6.29
C LEU A 59 -5.92 -5.77 7.00
N GLY A 60 -6.11 -4.65 7.72
CA GLY A 60 -7.36 -4.40 8.44
C GLY A 60 -8.56 -4.21 7.50
N GLY A 61 -8.37 -3.54 6.37
CA GLY A 61 -9.42 -3.39 5.36
C GLY A 61 -9.82 -4.72 4.70
N SER A 62 -8.88 -5.66 4.55
CA SER A 62 -9.16 -6.96 3.94
C SER A 62 -10.01 -7.85 4.83
N VAL A 63 -9.78 -7.83 6.15
CA VAL A 63 -10.60 -8.58 7.11
C VAL A 63 -12.06 -8.10 7.07
N GLN A 64 -12.30 -6.78 6.96
CA GLN A 64 -13.63 -6.22 6.74
C GLN A 64 -14.28 -6.74 5.44
N LEU A 65 -13.55 -6.74 4.32
CA LEU A 65 -14.08 -7.22 3.03
C LEU A 65 -14.42 -8.71 3.05
N LEU A 66 -13.57 -9.54 3.66
CA LEU A 66 -13.78 -10.97 3.79
C LEU A 66 -14.90 -11.32 4.80
N HIS A 67 -15.12 -10.47 5.81
CA HIS A 67 -16.27 -10.59 6.71
C HIS A 67 -17.59 -10.43 5.94
N ARG A 68 -17.70 -9.38 5.11
CA ARG A 68 -18.89 -9.09 4.27
C ARG A 68 -19.21 -10.15 3.23
N ARG A 69 -18.22 -10.98 2.85
CA ARG A 69 -18.35 -11.99 1.79
C ARG A 69 -17.88 -13.37 2.27
N PRO A 70 -18.65 -14.05 3.15
CA PRO A 70 -18.33 -15.40 3.60
C PRO A 70 -18.18 -16.40 2.45
N ASP A 71 -18.86 -16.19 1.33
CA ASP A 71 -18.71 -17.00 0.11
C ASP A 71 -17.30 -16.90 -0.48
N GLN A 72 -16.74 -15.69 -0.56
CA GLN A 72 -15.38 -15.44 -1.04
C GLN A 72 -14.34 -15.93 -0.03
N ARG A 73 -14.58 -15.73 1.27
CA ARG A 73 -13.73 -16.25 2.34
C ARG A 73 -13.64 -17.78 2.27
N ARG A 74 -14.78 -18.47 2.15
CA ARG A 74 -14.85 -19.92 2.04
C ARG A 74 -14.09 -20.43 0.82
N LEU A 75 -14.19 -19.74 -0.33
CA LEU A 75 -13.44 -20.12 -1.53
C LEU A 75 -11.92 -20.14 -1.29
N LEU A 76 -11.39 -19.16 -0.54
CA LEU A 76 -9.98 -19.09 -0.15
C LEU A 76 -9.58 -20.14 0.90
N VAL A 77 -10.48 -20.47 1.84
CA VAL A 77 -10.25 -21.54 2.82
C VAL A 77 -10.20 -22.91 2.14
N GLU A 78 -11.13 -23.18 1.23
CA GLU A 78 -11.21 -24.45 0.49
C GLU A 78 -10.10 -24.58 -0.57
N ASN A 79 -9.58 -23.46 -1.07
CA ASN A 79 -8.55 -23.43 -2.11
C ASN A 79 -7.43 -22.42 -1.75
N PRO A 80 -6.52 -22.76 -0.82
CA PRO A 80 -5.48 -21.84 -0.33
C PRO A 80 -4.54 -21.29 -1.41
N ASP A 81 -4.37 -22.00 -2.52
CA ASP A 81 -3.55 -21.56 -3.66
C ASP A 81 -4.10 -20.28 -4.32
N LEU A 82 -5.41 -20.00 -4.17
CA LEU A 82 -6.03 -18.76 -4.66
C LEU A 82 -5.61 -17.52 -3.86
N ILE A 83 -5.05 -17.68 -2.66
CA ILE A 83 -4.71 -16.54 -1.80
C ILE A 83 -3.72 -15.61 -2.50
N THR A 84 -2.71 -16.16 -3.17
CA THR A 84 -1.68 -15.37 -3.87
C THR A 84 -2.30 -14.41 -4.88
N GLU A 85 -3.23 -14.89 -5.71
CA GLU A 85 -3.89 -14.07 -6.74
C GLU A 85 -4.95 -13.14 -6.12
N SER A 86 -5.61 -13.56 -5.03
CA SER A 86 -6.61 -12.74 -4.33
C SER A 86 -6.04 -11.48 -3.68
N VAL A 87 -4.74 -11.47 -3.37
CA VAL A 87 -4.06 -10.31 -2.78
C VAL A 87 -4.22 -9.08 -3.66
N ASP A 88 -4.13 -9.20 -4.98
CA ASP A 88 -4.28 -8.06 -5.88
C ASP A 88 -5.73 -7.53 -5.93
N GLU A 89 -6.73 -8.40 -5.74
CA GLU A 89 -8.13 -7.95 -5.58
C GLU A 89 -8.36 -7.20 -4.26
N LEU A 90 -7.79 -7.71 -3.16
CA LEU A 90 -7.87 -7.04 -1.86
C LEU A 90 -7.12 -5.71 -1.89
N LEU A 91 -5.95 -5.64 -2.53
CA LEU A 91 -5.21 -4.40 -2.76
C LEU A 91 -6.00 -3.41 -3.62
N ARG A 92 -6.71 -3.88 -4.65
CA ARG A 92 -7.57 -3.04 -5.48
C ARG A 92 -8.68 -2.39 -4.63
N LEU A 93 -9.40 -3.19 -3.85
CA LEU A 93 -10.56 -2.71 -3.09
C LEU A 93 -10.20 -1.89 -1.85
N THR A 94 -9.12 -2.24 -1.17
CA THR A 94 -8.64 -1.49 0.01
C THR A 94 -7.95 -0.20 -0.39
N SER A 95 -7.14 -0.23 -1.46
CA SER A 95 -6.33 0.87 -1.98
C SER A 95 -5.78 1.77 -0.86
N PRO A 96 -4.89 1.29 0.02
CA PRO A 96 -4.56 1.98 1.27
C PRO A 96 -4.17 3.44 1.05
N VAL A 97 -3.37 3.73 0.02
CA VAL A 97 -3.25 5.09 -0.51
C VAL A 97 -4.46 5.35 -1.42
N GLN A 98 -5.41 6.13 -0.93
CA GLN A 98 -6.63 6.48 -1.66
C GLN A 98 -6.36 7.49 -2.78
N GLY A 99 -5.39 8.38 -2.57
CA GLY A 99 -4.94 9.29 -3.62
C GLY A 99 -3.72 10.12 -3.22
N LEU A 100 -3.01 10.61 -4.23
CA LEU A 100 -1.89 11.54 -4.07
C LEU A 100 -1.94 12.60 -5.18
N ALA A 101 -1.50 13.82 -4.85
CA ALA A 101 -1.53 14.92 -5.79
C ALA A 101 -0.31 14.95 -6.72
N ARG A 102 -0.48 15.62 -7.86
CA ARG A 102 0.60 16.10 -8.75
C ARG A 102 0.45 17.59 -8.98
N THR A 103 1.52 18.26 -9.41
CA THR A 103 1.46 19.64 -9.92
C THR A 103 1.53 19.59 -11.44
N THR A 104 0.61 20.24 -12.15
CA THR A 104 0.69 20.40 -13.61
C THR A 104 1.88 21.29 -13.98
N THR A 105 2.69 20.89 -14.97
CA THR A 105 3.84 21.68 -15.44
C THR A 105 3.51 22.59 -16.64
N ARG A 106 2.34 22.35 -17.25
CA ARG A 106 1.74 23.09 -18.36
C ARG A 106 0.23 22.94 -18.28
N ASP A 107 -0.50 23.75 -19.05
CA ASP A 107 -1.92 23.52 -19.26
C ASP A 107 -2.15 22.12 -19.85
N VAL A 108 -3.15 21.41 -19.33
CA VAL A 108 -3.49 20.06 -19.76
C VAL A 108 -4.99 19.89 -19.83
N THR A 109 -5.49 19.38 -20.97
CA THR A 109 -6.91 19.12 -21.18
C THR A 109 -7.19 17.63 -20.99
N ILE A 110 -8.17 17.31 -20.15
CA ILE A 110 -8.68 15.95 -19.90
C ILE A 110 -10.19 15.99 -20.15
N GLY A 111 -10.65 15.27 -21.17
CA GLY A 111 -12.03 15.40 -21.65
C GLY A 111 -12.30 16.82 -22.15
N ASP A 112 -13.34 17.45 -21.61
CA ASP A 112 -13.74 18.83 -21.90
C ASP A 112 -13.12 19.86 -20.93
N THR A 113 -12.33 19.41 -19.95
CA THR A 113 -11.81 20.27 -18.87
C THR A 113 -10.32 20.54 -19.06
N THR A 114 -9.93 21.82 -19.02
CA THR A 114 -8.51 22.23 -19.00
C THR A 114 -8.06 22.58 -17.59
N ILE A 115 -7.03 21.90 -17.10
CA ILE A 115 -6.36 22.17 -15.82
C ILE A 115 -5.18 23.11 -16.11
N PRO A 116 -5.16 24.33 -15.57
CA PRO A 116 -4.05 25.27 -15.78
C PRO A 116 -2.72 24.75 -15.23
N ALA A 117 -1.60 25.23 -15.79
CA ALA A 117 -0.27 25.01 -15.27
C ALA A 117 -0.14 25.45 -13.80
N GLY A 118 0.71 24.76 -13.03
CA GLY A 118 0.98 25.05 -11.62
C GLY A 118 -0.10 24.59 -10.65
N ARG A 119 -1.17 23.94 -11.13
CA ARG A 119 -2.29 23.50 -10.28
C ARG A 119 -2.07 22.10 -9.72
N LYS A 120 -2.63 21.87 -8.52
CA LYS A 120 -2.64 20.55 -7.90
C LYS A 120 -3.79 19.74 -8.47
N ALA A 121 -3.49 18.56 -9.00
CA ALA A 121 -4.47 17.58 -9.42
C ALA A 121 -4.35 16.35 -8.51
N LEU A 122 -5.41 16.01 -7.78
CA LEU A 122 -5.46 14.81 -6.95
C LEU A 122 -5.77 13.60 -7.82
N LEU A 123 -4.88 12.60 -7.82
CA LEU A 123 -5.11 11.34 -8.50
C LEU A 123 -5.77 10.37 -7.51
N LEU A 124 -7.05 10.08 -7.72
CA LEU A 124 -7.86 9.22 -6.84
C LEU A 124 -7.65 7.75 -7.17
N TYR A 125 -6.53 7.17 -6.74
CA TYR A 125 -6.22 5.75 -6.99
C TYR A 125 -7.32 4.80 -6.50
N GLY A 126 -7.90 5.07 -5.32
CA GLY A 126 -9.00 4.26 -4.78
C GLY A 126 -10.26 4.29 -5.66
N SER A 127 -10.53 5.41 -6.30
CA SER A 127 -11.63 5.53 -7.28
C SER A 127 -11.28 4.83 -8.59
N GLY A 128 -10.06 5.02 -9.12
CA GLY A 128 -9.64 4.33 -10.35
C GLY A 128 -9.63 2.81 -10.19
N ASN A 129 -9.26 2.32 -9.01
CA ASN A 129 -9.34 0.90 -8.66
C ASN A 129 -10.77 0.36 -8.59
N ARG A 130 -11.80 1.21 -8.57
CA ARG A 130 -13.22 0.84 -8.55
C ARG A 130 -13.97 1.28 -9.81
N ASP A 131 -13.27 1.76 -10.84
CA ASP A 131 -13.88 2.26 -12.07
C ASP A 131 -14.50 1.11 -12.88
N GLU A 132 -15.81 1.14 -13.09
CA GLU A 132 -16.55 0.15 -13.87
C GLU A 132 -16.11 0.11 -15.34
N ARG A 133 -15.51 1.20 -15.86
CA ARG A 133 -14.94 1.23 -17.22
C ARG A 133 -13.75 0.28 -17.36
N GLN A 134 -13.02 0.02 -16.26
CA GLN A 134 -11.85 -0.85 -16.23
C GLN A 134 -12.18 -2.24 -15.70
N TYR A 135 -13.03 -2.33 -14.67
CA TYR A 135 -13.28 -3.59 -13.94
C TYR A 135 -14.70 -4.15 -14.13
N GLY A 136 -15.51 -3.52 -14.97
CA GLY A 136 -16.89 -3.94 -15.25
C GLY A 136 -17.90 -3.53 -14.17
N PRO A 137 -19.17 -3.89 -14.35
CA PRO A 137 -20.28 -3.41 -13.51
C PRO A 137 -20.18 -3.85 -12.03
N ASN A 138 -19.43 -4.90 -11.73
CA ASN A 138 -19.20 -5.38 -10.37
C ASN A 138 -17.88 -4.88 -9.77
N ALA A 139 -17.31 -3.76 -10.26
CA ALA A 139 -16.05 -3.20 -9.76
C ALA A 139 -16.10 -2.87 -8.25
N GLY A 140 -17.27 -2.58 -7.71
CA GLY A 140 -17.46 -2.33 -6.27
C GLY A 140 -17.35 -3.57 -5.38
N GLU A 141 -17.44 -4.77 -5.96
CA GLU A 141 -17.57 -6.04 -5.26
C GLU A 141 -16.25 -6.81 -5.16
N LEU A 142 -16.13 -7.63 -4.11
CA LEU A 142 -15.03 -8.58 -3.94
C LEU A 142 -15.26 -9.82 -4.81
N ASP A 143 -14.29 -10.08 -5.67
CA ASP A 143 -14.13 -11.33 -6.41
C ASP A 143 -12.66 -11.78 -6.32
N VAL A 144 -12.38 -12.74 -5.44
CA VAL A 144 -11.02 -13.24 -5.18
C VAL A 144 -10.42 -13.97 -6.39
N THR A 145 -11.22 -14.26 -7.41
CA THR A 145 -10.80 -14.91 -8.67
C THR A 145 -10.62 -13.93 -9.82
N ARG A 146 -10.91 -12.62 -9.62
CA ARG A 146 -10.88 -11.59 -10.67
C ARG A 146 -9.52 -11.46 -11.37
N ALA A 147 -8.42 -11.69 -10.64
CA ALA A 147 -7.05 -11.44 -11.09
C ALA A 147 -6.88 -10.04 -11.74
N PRO A 148 -7.20 -8.94 -11.02
CA PRO A 148 -7.28 -7.62 -11.61
C PRO A 148 -5.93 -7.15 -12.14
N ARG A 149 -5.94 -6.59 -13.36
CA ARG A 149 -4.76 -5.98 -13.98
C ARG A 149 -4.79 -4.46 -13.83
N ASN A 150 -3.61 -3.85 -13.94
CA ASN A 150 -3.42 -2.39 -13.93
C ASN A 150 -4.00 -1.69 -12.69
N ILE A 151 -4.00 -2.35 -11.53
CA ILE A 151 -4.40 -1.72 -10.26
C ILE A 151 -3.47 -0.53 -9.96
N LEU A 152 -4.04 0.54 -9.41
CA LEU A 152 -3.36 1.78 -9.06
C LEU A 152 -2.90 1.84 -7.60
N THR A 153 -3.08 0.75 -6.84
CA THR A 153 -2.74 0.68 -5.40
C THR A 153 -1.29 1.03 -5.12
N PHE A 154 -0.38 0.75 -6.06
CA PHE A 154 1.04 1.06 -5.98
C PHE A 154 1.46 2.21 -6.90
N SER A 155 0.52 3.03 -7.37
CA SER A 155 0.70 4.00 -8.44
C SER A 155 1.22 3.35 -9.73
N HIS A 156 1.58 4.15 -10.73
CA HIS A 156 2.21 3.70 -11.97
C HIS A 156 3.32 4.68 -12.40
N GLY A 157 4.27 4.19 -13.20
CA GLY A 157 5.38 4.98 -13.75
C GLY A 157 6.57 5.13 -12.79
N ALA A 158 7.27 6.27 -12.86
CA ALA A 158 8.55 6.50 -12.18
C ALA A 158 8.51 6.33 -10.65
N HIS A 159 7.35 6.52 -10.03
CA HIS A 159 7.13 6.35 -8.59
C HIS A 159 6.28 5.13 -8.26
N HIS A 160 6.31 4.09 -9.10
CA HIS A 160 5.74 2.79 -8.73
C HIS A 160 6.36 2.34 -7.40
N CYS A 161 5.51 1.88 -6.47
CA CYS A 161 5.93 1.59 -5.11
C CYS A 161 7.10 0.59 -5.05
N LEU A 162 8.20 1.00 -4.42
CA LEU A 162 9.37 0.15 -4.19
C LEU A 162 9.03 -1.04 -3.28
N GLY A 163 8.14 -0.85 -2.31
CA GLY A 163 7.71 -1.86 -1.35
C GLY A 163 6.58 -2.77 -1.84
N ALA A 164 6.16 -2.70 -3.11
CA ALA A 164 4.99 -3.44 -3.60
C ALA A 164 5.09 -4.95 -3.39
N ALA A 165 6.26 -5.54 -3.65
CA ALA A 165 6.50 -6.97 -3.42
C ALA A 165 6.45 -7.34 -1.93
N ALA A 166 7.01 -6.50 -1.06
CA ALA A 166 6.98 -6.70 0.38
C ALA A 166 5.55 -6.61 0.95
N ALA A 167 4.74 -5.66 0.48
CA ALA A 167 3.34 -5.52 0.86
C ALA A 167 2.52 -6.76 0.43
N ARG A 168 2.70 -7.23 -0.81
CA ARG A 168 2.06 -8.46 -1.30
C ARG A 168 2.46 -9.69 -0.48
N MET A 169 3.75 -9.83 -0.16
CA MET A 169 4.24 -10.94 0.66
C MET A 169 3.59 -10.94 2.05
N GLN A 170 3.57 -9.79 2.73
CA GLN A 170 2.92 -9.65 4.04
C GLN A 170 1.43 -9.98 3.97
N SER A 171 0.75 -9.45 2.94
CA SER A 171 -0.67 -9.72 2.65
C SER A 171 -0.94 -11.22 2.51
N ARG A 172 -0.16 -11.89 1.66
CA ARG A 172 -0.29 -13.33 1.39
C ARG A 172 -0.11 -14.12 2.68
N VAL A 173 0.98 -13.89 3.40
CA VAL A 173 1.27 -14.63 4.65
C VAL A 173 0.18 -14.40 5.69
N ALA A 174 -0.22 -13.15 5.92
CA ALA A 174 -1.25 -12.83 6.92
C ALA A 174 -2.60 -13.48 6.58
N LEU A 175 -3.02 -13.45 5.30
CA LEU A 175 -4.26 -14.08 4.85
C LEU A 175 -4.18 -15.61 4.94
N THR A 176 -3.05 -16.22 4.55
CA THR A 176 -2.84 -17.67 4.68
C THR A 176 -2.94 -18.13 6.13
N GLU A 177 -2.25 -17.44 7.05
CA GLU A 177 -2.30 -17.81 8.48
C GLU A 177 -3.67 -17.52 9.10
N LEU A 178 -4.31 -16.40 8.74
CA LEU A 178 -5.65 -16.07 9.23
C LEU A 178 -6.65 -17.14 8.81
N LEU A 179 -6.72 -17.46 7.52
CA LEU A 179 -7.74 -18.37 7.00
C LEU A 179 -7.48 -19.85 7.35
N SER A 180 -6.22 -20.23 7.58
CA SER A 180 -5.90 -21.60 8.03
C SER A 180 -6.19 -21.84 9.51
N ARG A 181 -6.04 -20.81 10.36
CA ARG A 181 -6.20 -20.93 11.82
C ARG A 181 -7.55 -20.44 12.33
N ILE A 182 -8.10 -19.44 11.66
CA ILE A 182 -9.34 -18.73 12.00
C ILE A 182 -10.18 -18.59 10.72
N PRO A 183 -10.66 -19.70 10.15
CA PRO A 183 -11.44 -19.68 8.90
C PRO A 183 -12.78 -18.95 9.07
N GLU A 184 -13.33 -18.97 10.28
CA GLU A 184 -14.57 -18.30 10.65
C GLU A 184 -14.29 -17.16 11.63
N PHE A 185 -14.69 -15.95 11.24
CA PHE A 185 -14.58 -14.76 12.07
C PHE A 185 -15.68 -13.75 11.71
N THR A 186 -15.94 -12.87 12.67
CA THR A 186 -16.82 -11.71 12.49
C THR A 186 -16.08 -10.42 12.80
N VAL A 187 -16.51 -9.34 12.14
CA VAL A 187 -16.02 -7.97 12.37
C VAL A 187 -17.21 -7.11 12.75
N ASP A 188 -17.10 -6.37 13.84
CA ASP A 188 -18.08 -5.33 14.17
C ASP A 188 -17.73 -4.07 13.38
N GLU A 189 -18.36 -3.92 12.22
CA GLU A 189 -18.05 -2.86 11.27
C GLU A 189 -18.39 -1.46 11.77
N ASP A 190 -19.44 -1.35 12.58
CA ASP A 190 -19.92 -0.08 13.13
C ASP A 190 -18.93 0.49 14.16
N ASN A 191 -18.10 -0.37 14.75
CA ASN A 191 -17.08 -0.02 15.74
C ASN A 191 -15.65 -0.06 15.17
N ILE A 192 -15.46 -0.06 13.85
CA ILE A 192 -14.14 0.18 13.24
C ILE A 192 -13.77 1.65 13.39
N GLU A 193 -12.70 1.95 14.12
CA GLU A 193 -12.15 3.30 14.18
C GLU A 193 -11.15 3.51 13.04
N TRP A 194 -11.34 4.56 12.24
CA TRP A 194 -10.42 4.91 11.15
C TRP A 194 -9.42 5.97 11.58
N ALA A 195 -8.18 5.85 11.09
CA ALA A 195 -7.19 6.90 11.29
C ALA A 195 -7.62 8.18 10.57
N GLY A 196 -7.31 9.33 11.16
CA GLY A 196 -7.45 10.62 10.48
C GLY A 196 -6.46 10.78 9.33
N GLY A 197 -6.62 11.87 8.56
CA GLY A 197 -5.83 12.15 7.35
C GLY A 197 -6.59 11.79 6.07
N SER A 198 -6.26 12.47 4.97
CA SER A 198 -7.08 12.45 3.76
C SER A 198 -6.53 11.58 2.62
N TYR A 199 -5.35 10.98 2.78
CA TYR A 199 -4.64 10.28 1.70
C TYR A 199 -4.50 8.78 1.92
N VAL A 200 -4.29 8.35 3.17
CA VAL A 200 -4.15 6.94 3.53
C VAL A 200 -5.37 6.51 4.33
N ARG A 201 -6.04 5.45 3.88
CA ARG A 201 -7.18 4.84 4.57
C ARG A 201 -6.71 3.60 5.31
N ARG A 202 -6.71 3.66 6.64
CA ARG A 202 -6.41 2.52 7.51
C ARG A 202 -7.25 2.55 8.79
N PRO A 203 -7.58 1.39 9.37
CA PRO A 203 -8.16 1.35 10.71
C PRO A 203 -7.08 1.61 11.77
N LEU A 204 -7.49 2.22 12.89
CA LEU A 204 -6.80 2.23 14.18
C LEU A 204 -7.15 0.98 14.98
N SER A 205 -8.42 0.56 14.92
CA SER A 205 -8.95 -0.63 15.57
C SER A 205 -9.94 -1.35 14.63
N VAL A 206 -9.95 -2.68 14.70
CA VAL A 206 -10.93 -3.54 14.01
C VAL A 206 -11.42 -4.55 15.05
N PRO A 207 -12.61 -4.36 15.64
CA PRO A 207 -13.14 -5.32 16.60
C PRO A 207 -13.43 -6.65 15.90
N PHE A 208 -12.71 -7.69 16.34
CA PHE A 208 -12.64 -8.98 15.67
C PHE A 208 -12.98 -10.09 16.65
N THR A 209 -13.90 -10.98 16.26
CA THR A 209 -14.29 -12.14 17.07
C THR A 209 -14.07 -13.42 16.28
N ILE A 210 -13.46 -14.41 16.93
CA ILE A 210 -13.25 -15.76 16.39
C ILE A 210 -14.56 -16.53 16.49
N GLY A 211 -14.97 -17.18 15.39
CA GLY A 211 -16.16 -18.04 15.33
C GLY A 211 -15.97 -19.42 15.93
#